data_AF-F2R347-F1
#
_entry.id   AF-F2R347-F1
#
_cell.length_a   1.000
_cell.length_b   1.000
_cell.length_c   1.000
_cell.angle_alpha   90.00
_cell.angle_beta   90.00
_cell.angle_gamma   90.00
#
_symmetry.space_group_name_H-M   'P 1'
#
loop_
_entity.id
_entity.type
_entity.pdbx_description
1 polymer ?
#
loop_
_entity_poly.entity_id
_entity_poly.type
_entity_poly.pdbx_seq_one_letter_code
_entity_poly.pdbx_strand_id
1 'polypeptide(L)'
;MLTDRLGSTLPAWIDAVEASQLRKLTGFALHLHRDLDAVTAGLTLDWSSGSIVGAVNRIKKIKRQLYGRAGFELLRILIMLQ
;
A
#
# COMPACT_ATOMS: atom_id res chain seq x y z
N MET A 1 -11.35 -2.11 2.46
CA MET A 1 -11.16 -1.40 1.18
C MET A 1 -11.57 0.04 1.45
N LEU A 2 -10.87 1.04 0.91
CA LEU A 2 -11.28 2.44 1.08
C LEU A 2 -12.59 2.63 0.31
N THR A 3 -13.69 2.82 1.03
CA THR A 3 -15.06 2.82 0.46
C THR A 3 -15.51 4.19 -0.01
N ASP A 4 -15.01 5.25 0.61
CA ASP A 4 -15.64 6.57 0.52
C ASP A 4 -15.11 7.43 -0.64
N ARG A 5 -14.10 6.91 -1.36
CA ARG A 5 -13.44 7.50 -2.55
C ARG A 5 -13.23 9.02 -2.49
N LEU A 6 -12.70 9.51 -1.36
CA LEU A 6 -12.53 10.94 -1.07
C LEU A 6 -11.20 11.52 -1.58
N GLY A 7 -10.70 11.08 -2.74
CA GLY A 7 -9.38 11.52 -3.24
C GLY A 7 -9.26 13.04 -3.45
N SER A 8 -10.37 13.74 -3.67
CA SER A 8 -10.43 15.20 -3.79
C SER A 8 -10.18 15.96 -2.48
N THR A 9 -10.36 15.33 -1.32
CA THR A 9 -10.15 15.97 -0.02
C THR A 9 -8.71 15.83 0.49
N LEU A 10 -7.89 15.00 -0.18
CA LEU A 10 -6.51 14.72 0.19
C LEU A 10 -5.62 15.97 0.27
N PRO A 11 -5.68 16.96 -0.66
CA PRO A 11 -4.87 18.17 -0.57
C PRO A 11 -5.16 18.98 0.70
N ALA A 12 -6.45 19.18 1.02
CA ALA A 12 -6.85 19.92 2.21
C ALA A 12 -6.39 19.24 3.51
N TRP A 13 -6.35 17.90 3.52
CA TRP A 13 -5.80 17.14 4.64
C TRP A 13 -4.27 17.29 4.76
N ILE A 14 -3.54 17.27 3.63
CA ILE A 14 -2.09 17.50 3.60
C ILE A 14 -1.77 18.88 4.19
N ASP A 15 -2.47 19.94 3.74
CA ASP A 15 -2.29 21.31 4.25
C ASP A 15 -2.52 21.40 5.77
N ALA A 16 -3.57 20.73 6.27
CA ALA A 16 -3.87 20.69 7.70
C ALA A 16 -2.76 19.98 8.51
N VAL A 17 -2.19 18.90 7.97
CA VAL A 17 -1.08 18.17 8.61
C VAL A 17 0.20 18.99 8.63
N GLU A 18 0.50 19.70 7.55
CA GLU A 18 1.66 20.60 7.50
C GLU A 18 1.52 21.75 8.51
N ALA A 19 0.33 22.33 8.63
CA ALA A 19 0.03 23.36 9.63
C ALA A 19 0.10 22.85 11.07
N SER A 20 -0.20 21.57 11.31
CA SER A 20 -0.20 20.97 12.66
C SER A 20 1.18 20.80 13.31
N GLN A 21 2.27 20.95 12.53
CA GLN A 21 3.67 20.74 12.97
C GLN A 21 3.94 19.36 13.62
N LEU A 22 3.08 18.37 13.39
CA LEU A 22 3.26 17.00 13.88
C LEU A 22 4.36 16.31 13.07
N ARG A 23 5.61 16.41 13.53
CA ARG A 23 6.83 15.98 12.83
C ARG A 23 6.76 14.57 12.21
N LYS A 24 6.07 13.62 12.86
CA LYS A 24 5.86 12.25 12.33
C LYS A 24 4.92 12.20 11.13
N LEU A 25 3.89 13.05 11.13
CA LEU A 25 2.90 13.12 10.05
C LEU A 25 3.35 14.05 8.93
N THR A 26 4.12 15.10 9.21
CA THR A 26 4.68 15.98 8.18
C THR A 26 5.54 15.20 7.18
N GLY A 27 6.37 14.26 7.67
CA GLY A 27 7.14 13.38 6.79
C GLY A 27 6.24 12.52 5.89
N PHE A 28 5.13 12.01 6.41
CA PHE A 28 4.16 11.22 5.64
C PHE A 28 3.42 12.08 4.60
N ALA A 29 2.95 13.27 5.00
CA ALA A 29 2.28 14.23 4.13
C ALA A 29 3.17 14.66 2.95
N LEU A 30 4.47 14.88 3.20
CA LEU A 30 5.43 15.19 2.14
C LEU A 30 5.50 14.08 1.07
N HIS A 31 5.52 12.81 1.47
CA HIS A 31 5.55 11.71 0.50
C HIS A 31 4.23 11.61 -0.27
N LEU A 32 3.09 11.81 0.40
CA LEU A 32 1.78 11.87 -0.27
C LEU A 32 1.69 13.01 -1.27
N HIS A 33 2.26 14.18 -0.94
CA HIS A 33 2.29 15.32 -1.83
C HIS A 33 3.16 15.07 -3.07
N ARG A 34 4.29 14.36 -2.92
CA ARG A 34 5.15 13.98 -4.06
C ARG A 34 4.46 13.03 -5.04
N ASP A 35 3.61 12.14 -4.54
CA ASP A 35 2.88 11.16 -5.34
C ASP A 35 1.38 11.52 -5.49
N LEU A 36 1.05 12.82 -5.40
CA LEU A 36 -0.34 13.30 -5.25
C LEU A 36 -1.28 12.74 -6.31
N ASP A 37 -0.91 12.81 -7.58
CA ASP A 37 -1.75 12.32 -8.68
C ASP A 37 -2.07 10.82 -8.54
N ALA A 38 -1.06 10.01 -8.19
CA ALA A 38 -1.21 8.58 -8.04
C ALA A 38 -2.07 8.23 -6.81
N VAL A 39 -1.88 8.92 -5.69
CA VAL A 39 -2.68 8.70 -4.47
C VAL A 39 -4.11 9.19 -4.66
N THR A 40 -4.32 10.36 -5.25
CA THR A 40 -5.65 10.87 -5.59
C THR A 40 -6.38 9.92 -6.53
N ALA A 41 -5.72 9.41 -7.57
CA ALA A 41 -6.30 8.38 -8.45
C ALA A 41 -6.65 7.10 -7.66
N GLY A 42 -5.75 6.60 -6.81
CA GLY A 42 -5.99 5.42 -5.97
C GLY A 42 -7.11 5.61 -4.93
N LEU A 43 -7.40 6.85 -4.55
CA LEU A 43 -8.49 7.22 -3.66
C LEU A 43 -9.77 7.65 -4.38
N THR A 44 -9.78 7.74 -5.71
CA THR A 44 -10.95 8.23 -6.48
C THR A 44 -11.50 7.16 -7.40
N LEU A 45 -10.63 6.36 -8.02
CA LEU A 45 -11.02 5.36 -8.99
C LEU A 45 -11.58 4.10 -8.33
N ASP A 46 -12.39 3.39 -9.09
CA ASP A 46 -12.99 2.12 -8.68
C ASP A 46 -11.98 0.96 -8.67
N TRP A 47 -10.85 1.16 -9.33
CA TRP A 47 -9.77 0.20 -9.47
C TRP A 47 -8.95 0.13 -8.19
N SER A 48 -8.64 -1.09 -7.75
CA SER A 48 -7.74 -1.30 -6.62
C SER A 48 -6.74 -2.40 -6.92
N SER A 49 -5.55 -2.29 -6.33
CA SER A 49 -4.53 -3.34 -6.35
C SER A 49 -4.80 -4.43 -5.29
N GLY A 50 -5.99 -4.44 -4.66
CA GLY A 50 -6.30 -5.30 -3.50
C GLY A 50 -6.04 -6.79 -3.74
N SER A 51 -6.50 -7.33 -4.87
CA SER A 51 -6.26 -8.73 -5.24
C SER A 51 -4.77 -9.04 -5.41
N ILE A 52 -4.02 -8.13 -6.01
CA ILE A 52 -2.57 -8.26 -6.22
C ILE A 52 -1.83 -8.19 -4.88
N VAL A 53 -2.19 -7.23 -4.03
CA VAL A 53 -1.64 -7.09 -2.67
C VAL A 53 -1.92 -8.34 -1.84
N GLY A 54 -3.11 -8.92 -1.97
CA GLY A 54 -3.48 -10.20 -1.35
C GLY A 54 -2.59 -11.35 -1.81
N ALA A 55 -2.40 -11.50 -3.12
CA ALA A 55 -1.51 -12.51 -3.70
C ALA A 55 -0.05 -12.34 -3.20
N VAL A 56 0.46 -11.11 -3.18
CA VAL A 56 1.80 -10.80 -2.65
C VAL A 56 1.90 -11.13 -1.16
N ASN A 57 0.87 -10.82 -0.35
CA ASN A 57 0.87 -11.17 1.07
C ASN A 57 0.87 -12.68 1.30
N ARG A 58 0.13 -13.44 0.49
CA ARG A 58 0.15 -14.91 0.51
C ARG A 58 1.56 -15.44 0.22
N ILE A 59 2.21 -14.95 -0.83
CA ILE A 59 3.59 -15.33 -1.16
C ILE A 59 4.55 -14.98 -0.01
N LYS A 60 4.45 -13.78 0.56
CA LYS A 60 5.24 -13.36 1.71
C LYS A 60 5.02 -14.28 2.92
N LYS A 61 3.77 -14.73 3.15
CA LYS A 61 3.44 -15.69 4.21
C LYS A 61 4.15 -17.03 4.00
N ILE A 62 4.08 -17.61 2.80
CA ILE A 62 4.77 -18.87 2.47
C ILE A 62 6.29 -18.72 2.69
N LYS A 63 6.90 -17.64 2.17
CA LYS A 63 8.34 -17.38 2.37
C LYS A 63 8.72 -17.27 3.86
N ARG A 64 7.86 -16.65 4.68
CA ARG A 64 8.06 -16.54 6.14
C ARG A 64 7.92 -17.87 6.87
N GLN A 65 6.99 -18.74 6.45
CA GLN A 65 6.85 -20.10 7.01
C GLN A 65 8.12 -20.94 6.83
N LEU A 66 8.88 -20.66 5.77
CA LEU A 66 10.15 -21.32 5.45
C LEU A 66 11.36 -20.58 6.06
N TYR A 67 11.14 -19.63 6.97
CA TYR A 67 12.17 -18.79 7.60
C TYR A 67 13.07 -18.07 6.57
N GLY A 68 12.56 -17.81 5.36
CA GLY A 68 13.33 -17.20 4.28
C GLY A 68 14.41 -18.09 3.67
N ARG A 69 14.48 -19.39 4.02
CA ARG A 69 15.52 -20.32 3.57
C ARG A 69 15.20 -21.05 2.27
N ALA A 70 13.96 -20.94 1.78
CA ALA A 70 13.57 -21.56 0.53
C ALA A 70 14.13 -20.80 -0.69
N GLY A 71 14.82 -21.52 -1.56
CA GLY A 71 15.17 -21.06 -2.90
C GLY A 71 13.94 -20.93 -3.82
N PHE A 72 14.15 -20.40 -5.02
CA PHE A 72 13.07 -20.10 -5.96
C PHE A 72 12.22 -21.33 -6.32
N GLU A 73 12.84 -22.47 -6.64
CA GLU A 73 12.13 -23.70 -7.03
C GLU A 73 11.19 -24.20 -5.93
N LEU A 74 11.68 -24.26 -4.68
CA LEU A 74 10.86 -24.69 -3.54
C LEU A 74 9.71 -23.71 -3.27
N LEU A 75 9.97 -22.41 -3.37
CA LEU A 75 8.94 -21.40 -3.20
C LEU A 75 7.86 -21.50 -4.30
N ARG A 76 8.25 -21.75 -5.55
CA ARG A 76 7.34 -21.94 -6.68
C ARG A 76 6.42 -23.14 -6.46
N ILE A 77 6.97 -24.28 -6.04
CA ILE A 77 6.18 -25.49 -5.74
C ILE A 77 5.14 -25.18 -4.67
N LEU A 78 5.53 -24.53 -3.57
CA LEU A 78 4.62 -24.23 -2.46
C LEU A 78 3.54 -23.20 -2.82
N ILE A 79 3.83 -22.24 -3.71
CA ILE A 79 2.83 -21.30 -4.21
C ILE A 79 1.76 -22.00 -5.05
N MET A 80 2.16 -22.99 -5.87
CA MET A 80 1.28 -23.78 -6.75
C MET A 80 0.43 -24.82 -5.99
N LEU A 81 0.88 -25.24 -4.80
CA LEU A 81 0.21 -26.28 -4.00
C LEU A 81 -0.95 -25.79 -3.15
N GLN A 82 -1.10 -24.48 -2.95
CA GLN A 82 -2.25 -23.92 -2.24
C GLN A 82 -3.12 -23.10 -3.19
#